data_AF-A0A9R0VNE3-F1
#
_entry.id   AF-A0A9R0VNE3-F1
#
_cell.length_a   1.000
_cell.length_b   1.000
_cell.length_c   1.000
_cell.angle_alpha   90.00
_cell.angle_beta   90.00
_cell.angle_gamma   90.00
#
_symmetry.space_group_name_H-M   'P 1'
#
loop_
_entity.id
_entity.type
_entity.pdbx_description
1 polymer ?
#
loop_
_entity_poly.entity_id
_entity_poly.type
_entity_poly.pdbx_seq_one_letter_code
_entity_poly.pdbx_strand_id
1 'polypeptide(L)'
;MVSHIFFSWPVDRLLFEMLTLSGVQVGADWASILRRRHIYREAFSGFDVDAVAKYTEKQMASVSAGYGLDLGTIRGAVNNACRMLEVRRDFGSFGKYVWGFVNQKALSPGYKYSRKIPVKTSKSESISKDMVRRGFRFVGPTVLHSFMQAVGLTNDHLVSCPRHRVCSSSSSTSSV
;
A
#
# COMPACT_ATOMS: atom_id res chain seq x y z
N MET A 1 1.88 -24.68 14.05
CA MET A 1 1.07 -24.64 12.81
C MET A 1 0.61 -23.21 12.52
N VAL A 2 1.55 -22.25 12.42
CA VAL A 2 1.24 -20.81 12.23
C VAL A 2 1.96 -20.23 10.99
N SER A 3 2.43 -21.11 10.10
CA SER A 3 3.32 -20.77 8.99
C SER A 3 2.59 -20.27 7.72
N HIS A 4 1.25 -20.15 7.75
CA HIS A 4 0.44 -19.84 6.56
C HIS A 4 -0.39 -18.56 6.63
N ILE A 5 -0.40 -17.84 7.76
CA ILE A 5 -1.38 -16.76 7.98
C ILE A 5 -0.97 -15.42 7.34
N PHE A 6 0.30 -15.22 7.00
CA PHE A 6 0.76 -13.94 6.43
C PHE A 6 0.72 -13.85 4.90
N PHE A 7 0.37 -14.90 4.15
CA PHE A 7 0.75 -14.93 2.73
C PHE A 7 -0.30 -15.27 1.68
N SER A 8 -1.61 -15.38 2.02
CA SER A 8 -2.54 -15.87 0.98
C SER A 8 -3.90 -15.20 0.77
N TRP A 9 -4.38 -14.26 1.60
CA TRP A 9 -5.58 -13.48 1.23
C TRP A 9 -5.79 -12.17 2.01
N PRO A 10 -5.66 -12.12 3.36
CA PRO A 10 -5.96 -10.89 4.12
C PRO A 10 -4.99 -9.73 3.83
N VAL A 11 -3.76 -10.09 3.44
CA VAL A 11 -2.68 -9.14 3.18
C VAL A 11 -2.92 -8.34 1.91
N ASP A 12 -3.37 -8.96 0.81
CA ASP A 12 -3.56 -8.23 -0.45
C ASP A 12 -4.66 -7.16 -0.36
N ARG A 13 -5.74 -7.42 0.39
CA ARG A 13 -6.79 -6.43 0.67
C ARG A 13 -6.23 -5.24 1.47
N LEU A 14 -5.45 -5.51 2.52
CA LEU A 14 -4.82 -4.45 3.32
C LEU A 14 -3.80 -3.66 2.48
N LEU A 15 -2.98 -4.34 1.68
CA LEU A 15 -2.01 -3.69 0.80
C LEU A 15 -2.71 -2.84 -0.27
N PHE A 16 -3.84 -3.31 -0.82
CA PHE A 16 -4.63 -2.52 -1.76
C PHE A 16 -5.25 -1.28 -1.11
N GLU A 17 -5.80 -1.44 0.09
CA GLU A 17 -6.30 -0.32 0.91
C GLU A 17 -5.18 0.70 1.12
N MET A 18 -4.03 0.28 1.64
CA MET A 18 -2.94 1.20 1.93
C MET A 18 -2.35 1.83 0.68
N LEU A 19 -2.21 1.11 -0.44
CA LEU A 19 -1.74 1.68 -1.70
C LEU A 19 -2.69 2.79 -2.20
N THR A 20 -4.00 2.52 -2.16
CA THR A 20 -5.03 3.48 -2.56
C THR A 20 -5.01 4.71 -1.66
N LEU A 21 -4.97 4.51 -0.33
CA LEU A 21 -4.96 5.59 0.65
C LEU A 21 -3.68 6.44 0.58
N SER A 22 -2.51 5.83 0.32
CA SER A 22 -1.26 6.57 0.09
C SER A 22 -1.31 7.40 -1.19
N GLY A 23 -2.01 6.93 -2.23
CA GLY A 23 -2.20 7.68 -3.48
C GLY A 23 -3.04 8.94 -3.29
N VAL A 24 -4.16 8.86 -2.57
CA VAL A 24 -5.05 10.01 -2.29
C VAL A 24 -4.50 10.96 -1.23
N GLN A 25 -3.49 10.54 -0.47
CA GLN A 25 -2.81 11.37 0.52
C GLN A 25 -2.03 12.54 -0.12
N VAL A 26 -1.74 12.49 -1.42
CA VAL A 26 -1.02 13.57 -2.11
C VAL A 26 -1.85 14.86 -2.04
N GLY A 27 -1.44 15.79 -1.18
CA GLY A 27 -2.15 17.05 -0.92
C GLY A 27 -2.95 17.10 0.40
N ALA A 28 -2.90 16.06 1.23
CA ALA A 28 -3.54 16.02 2.55
C ALA A 28 -2.64 15.34 3.60
N ASP A 29 -2.89 15.60 4.89
CA ASP A 29 -2.23 14.87 5.97
C ASP A 29 -2.89 13.49 6.20
N TRP A 30 -2.13 12.56 6.79
CA TRP A 30 -2.62 11.20 7.06
C TRP A 30 -3.84 11.18 7.99
N ALA A 31 -3.98 12.11 8.95
CA ALA A 31 -5.13 12.13 9.84
C ALA A 31 -6.42 12.48 9.08
N SER A 32 -6.34 13.39 8.11
CA SER A 32 -7.43 13.72 7.18
C SER A 32 -7.85 12.52 6.34
N ILE A 33 -6.88 11.74 5.81
CA ILE A 33 -7.18 10.51 5.06
C ILE A 33 -7.81 9.45 5.97
N LEU A 34 -7.27 9.25 7.18
CA LEU A 34 -7.77 8.25 8.11
C LEU A 34 -9.20 8.54 8.59
N ARG A 35 -9.58 9.81 8.78
CA ARG A 35 -10.98 10.19 9.06
C ARG A 35 -11.95 9.75 7.97
N ARG A 36 -11.51 9.75 6.71
CA ARG A 36 -12.30 9.33 5.53
C ARG A 36 -12.14 7.85 5.18
N ARG A 37 -11.34 7.08 5.93
CA ARG A 37 -11.03 5.67 5.62
C ARG A 37 -12.28 4.80 5.47
N HIS A 38 -13.32 5.03 6.26
CA HIS A 38 -14.58 4.30 6.20
C HIS A 38 -15.32 4.54 4.87
N ILE A 39 -15.36 5.79 4.38
CA ILE A 39 -15.94 6.16 3.08
C ILE A 39 -15.25 5.39 1.95
N TYR A 40 -13.92 5.37 1.95
CA TYR A 40 -13.15 4.62 0.95
C TYR A 40 -13.40 3.12 1.04
N ARG A 41 -13.51 2.57 2.26
CA ARG A 41 -13.80 1.15 2.46
C ARG A 41 -15.16 0.77 1.89
N GLU A 42 -16.18 1.57 2.10
CA GLU A 42 -17.52 1.34 1.54
C GLU A 42 -17.52 1.51 0.01
N ALA A 43 -16.90 2.58 -0.49
CA ALA A 43 -16.80 2.88 -1.91
C ALA A 43 -16.08 1.79 -2.73
N PHE A 44 -15.16 1.06 -2.12
CA PHE A 44 -14.35 0.03 -2.77
C PHE A 44 -14.68 -1.38 -2.28
N SER A 45 -15.92 -1.67 -1.88
CA SER A 45 -16.38 -3.01 -1.50
C SER A 45 -15.46 -3.69 -0.46
N GLY A 46 -15.04 -2.95 0.56
CA GLY A 46 -14.11 -3.44 1.58
C GLY A 46 -12.67 -3.60 1.09
N PHE A 47 -12.29 -2.97 -0.02
CA PHE A 47 -11.04 -3.17 -0.77
C PHE A 47 -10.87 -4.62 -1.27
N ASP A 48 -11.97 -5.27 -1.63
CA ASP A 48 -11.92 -6.53 -2.35
C ASP A 48 -11.39 -6.31 -3.77
N VAL A 49 -10.15 -6.72 -4.02
CA VAL A 49 -9.47 -6.49 -5.31
C VAL A 49 -10.25 -7.08 -6.48
N ASP A 50 -10.80 -8.28 -6.31
CA ASP A 50 -11.54 -9.00 -7.36
C ASP A 50 -12.89 -8.34 -7.65
N ALA A 51 -13.56 -7.80 -6.63
CA ALA A 51 -14.78 -7.02 -6.81
C ALA A 51 -14.51 -5.66 -7.46
N VAL A 52 -13.50 -4.93 -6.98
CA VAL A 52 -13.17 -3.58 -7.47
C VAL A 52 -12.65 -3.61 -8.90
N ALA A 53 -11.88 -4.62 -9.29
CA ALA A 53 -11.42 -4.80 -10.68
C ALA A 53 -12.57 -4.96 -11.69
N LYS A 54 -13.78 -5.30 -11.24
CA LYS A 54 -14.98 -5.48 -12.08
C LYS A 54 -15.85 -4.23 -12.19
N TYR A 55 -15.48 -3.12 -11.54
CA TYR A 55 -16.26 -1.89 -11.61
C TYR A 55 -16.30 -1.37 -13.05
N THR A 56 -17.52 -1.25 -13.57
CA THR A 56 -17.80 -0.63 -14.87
C THR A 56 -17.73 0.90 -14.77
N GLU A 57 -17.58 1.60 -15.90
CA GLU A 57 -17.65 3.08 -15.93
C GLU A 57 -18.91 3.64 -15.27
N LYS A 58 -20.07 2.99 -15.48
CA LYS A 58 -21.32 3.38 -14.83
C LYS A 58 -21.24 3.24 -13.32
N GLN A 59 -20.73 2.12 -12.81
CA GLN A 59 -20.55 1.91 -11.37
C GLN A 59 -19.54 2.90 -10.79
N MET A 60 -18.43 3.17 -11.47
CA MET A 60 -17.44 4.15 -11.02
C MET A 60 -18.04 5.56 -10.92
N ALA A 61 -18.86 5.97 -11.89
CA ALA A 61 -19.59 7.24 -11.83
C ALA A 61 -20.60 7.27 -10.66
N SER A 62 -21.35 6.19 -10.43
CA SER A 62 -22.26 6.08 -9.28
C SER A 62 -21.53 6.12 -7.94
N VAL A 63 -20.38 5.44 -7.81
CA VAL A 63 -19.54 5.48 -6.61
C VAL A 63 -18.97 6.88 -6.37
N SER A 64 -18.54 7.56 -7.43
CA SER A 64 -18.04 8.96 -7.36
C SER A 64 -19.10 9.88 -6.78
N ALA A 65 -20.30 9.86 -7.34
CA ALA A 65 -21.42 10.69 -6.89
C ALA A 65 -21.90 10.31 -5.47
N GLY A 66 -22.04 9.00 -5.19
CA GLY A 66 -22.61 8.52 -3.93
C GLY A 66 -21.72 8.75 -2.71
N TYR A 67 -20.39 8.68 -2.88
CA TYR A 67 -19.43 8.83 -1.78
C TYR A 67 -18.66 10.16 -1.79
N GLY A 68 -18.94 11.05 -2.75
CA GLY A 68 -18.23 12.32 -2.90
C GLY A 68 -16.73 12.13 -3.15
N LEU A 69 -16.37 11.14 -3.97
CA LEU A 69 -14.99 10.82 -4.33
C LEU A 69 -14.70 11.26 -5.76
N ASP A 70 -13.48 11.73 -6.00
CA ASP A 70 -13.03 12.10 -7.34
C ASP A 70 -13.04 10.88 -8.30
N LEU A 71 -13.63 11.06 -9.49
CA LEU A 71 -13.76 9.98 -10.48
C LEU A 71 -12.40 9.49 -10.98
N GLY A 72 -11.39 10.37 -11.05
CA GLY A 72 -10.01 10.00 -11.41
C GLY A 72 -9.38 9.06 -10.38
N THR A 73 -9.62 9.32 -9.09
CA THR A 73 -9.21 8.45 -7.98
C THR A 73 -9.85 7.07 -8.08
N ILE A 74 -11.16 7.01 -8.35
CA ILE A 74 -11.89 5.73 -8.49
C ILE A 74 -11.34 4.94 -9.68
N ARG A 75 -11.21 5.56 -10.86
CA ARG A 75 -10.63 4.92 -12.05
C ARG A 75 -9.21 4.42 -11.80
N GLY A 76 -8.40 5.19 -11.07
CA GLY A 76 -7.05 4.78 -10.67
C GLY A 76 -7.05 3.56 -9.76
N ALA A 77 -7.91 3.53 -8.74
CA ALA A 77 -8.05 2.39 -7.84
C ALA A 77 -8.54 1.13 -8.58
N VAL A 78 -9.52 1.25 -9.47
CA VAL A 78 -10.01 0.14 -10.31
C VAL A 78 -8.91 -0.39 -11.23
N ASN A 79 -8.16 0.49 -11.91
CA ASN A 79 -7.00 0.09 -12.70
C ASN A 79 -5.95 -0.64 -11.83
N ASN A 80 -5.65 -0.12 -10.64
CA ASN A 80 -4.70 -0.74 -9.74
C ASN A 80 -5.16 -2.13 -9.29
N ALA A 81 -6.46 -2.33 -9.04
CA ALA A 81 -7.02 -3.64 -8.75
C ALA A 81 -6.79 -4.63 -9.91
N CYS A 82 -7.05 -4.22 -11.15
CA CYS A 82 -6.76 -5.04 -12.34
C CYS A 82 -5.27 -5.42 -12.44
N ARG A 83 -4.37 -4.45 -12.22
CA ARG A 83 -2.91 -4.70 -12.23
C ARG A 83 -2.45 -5.59 -11.09
N MET A 84 -3.11 -5.53 -9.92
CA MET A 84 -2.85 -6.47 -8.82
C MET A 84 -3.23 -7.90 -9.19
N LEU A 85 -4.32 -8.12 -9.93
CA LEU A 85 -4.70 -9.46 -10.41
C LEU A 85 -3.63 -10.05 -11.35
N GLU A 86 -3.05 -9.22 -12.23
CA GLU A 86 -1.92 -9.63 -13.09
C GLU A 86 -0.67 -9.95 -12.27
N VAL A 87 -0.34 -9.11 -11.28
CA VAL A 87 0.77 -9.38 -10.36
C VAL A 87 0.55 -10.67 -9.57
N ARG A 88 -0.68 -10.96 -9.12
CA ARG A 88 -0.99 -12.23 -8.45
C ARG A 88 -0.71 -13.43 -9.35
N ARG A 89 -1.02 -13.34 -10.65
CA ARG A 89 -0.72 -14.40 -11.61
C ARG A 89 0.80 -14.61 -11.75
N ASP A 90 1.56 -13.52 -11.84
CA ASP A 90 3.00 -13.59 -12.12
C ASP A 90 3.85 -13.91 -10.85
N PHE A 91 3.41 -13.49 -9.66
CA PHE A 91 4.18 -13.58 -8.40
C PHE A 91 3.47 -14.39 -7.29
N GLY A 92 2.28 -14.90 -7.56
CA GLY A 92 1.42 -15.61 -6.62
C GLY A 92 0.61 -14.71 -5.67
N SER A 93 1.10 -13.52 -5.31
CA SER A 93 0.34 -12.50 -4.55
C SER A 93 0.95 -11.11 -4.71
N PHE A 94 0.17 -10.06 -4.43
CA PHE A 94 0.73 -8.71 -4.38
C PHE A 94 1.71 -8.54 -3.21
N GLY A 95 1.44 -9.19 -2.07
CA GLY A 95 2.38 -9.27 -0.95
C GLY A 95 3.76 -9.80 -1.34
N LYS A 96 3.83 -10.97 -2.00
CA LYS A 96 5.11 -11.55 -2.48
C LYS A 96 5.85 -10.60 -3.39
N TYR A 97 5.13 -9.92 -4.28
CA TYR A 97 5.70 -8.92 -5.18
C TYR A 97 6.33 -7.74 -4.43
N VAL A 98 5.59 -7.06 -3.55
CA VAL A 98 6.13 -5.87 -2.85
C VAL A 98 7.22 -6.21 -1.84
N TRP A 99 7.09 -7.32 -1.11
CA TRP A 99 8.11 -7.78 -0.16
C TRP A 99 9.38 -8.31 -0.85
N GLY A 100 9.26 -8.75 -2.12
CA GLY A 100 10.40 -9.12 -2.95
C GLY A 100 11.41 -7.98 -3.13
N PHE A 101 10.96 -6.72 -3.18
CA PHE A 101 11.86 -5.56 -3.31
C PHE A 101 12.74 -5.33 -2.09
N VAL A 102 12.37 -5.86 -0.92
CA VAL A 102 13.11 -5.74 0.34
C VAL A 102 13.67 -7.10 0.78
N ASN A 103 13.81 -8.06 -0.14
CA ASN A 103 14.32 -9.41 0.14
C ASN A 103 13.60 -10.07 1.32
N GLN A 104 12.27 -9.89 1.40
CA GLN A 104 11.42 -10.42 2.48
C GLN A 104 11.79 -9.94 3.89
N LYS A 105 12.59 -8.87 4.00
CA LYS A 105 13.02 -8.29 5.28
C LYS A 105 12.80 -6.79 5.31
N ALA A 106 12.05 -6.32 6.30
CA ALA A 106 11.79 -4.90 6.47
C ALA A 106 13.10 -4.11 6.60
N LEU A 107 13.17 -2.95 5.95
CA LEU A 107 14.28 -2.02 6.13
C LEU A 107 14.18 -1.35 7.50
N SER A 108 15.30 -1.05 8.14
CA SER A 108 15.34 -0.35 9.43
C SER A 108 16.54 0.61 9.46
N PRO A 109 16.41 1.79 8.84
CA PRO A 109 17.51 2.75 8.70
C PRO A 109 17.96 3.41 10.01
N GLY A 110 17.18 3.30 11.10
CA GLY A 110 17.58 3.75 12.44
C GLY A 110 17.69 5.27 12.58
N TYR A 111 16.71 6.02 12.07
CA TYR A 111 16.72 7.48 12.14
C TYR A 111 16.74 8.01 13.58
N LYS A 112 17.67 8.92 13.89
CA LYS A 112 17.74 9.59 15.20
C LYS A 112 16.86 10.84 15.29
N TYR A 113 16.62 11.51 14.16
CA TYR A 113 15.88 12.77 14.09
C TYR A 113 14.87 12.74 12.94
N SER A 114 13.67 13.31 13.17
CA SER A 114 12.58 13.32 12.18
C SER A 114 12.97 13.96 10.85
N ARG A 115 13.74 15.06 10.88
CA ARG A 115 14.28 15.75 9.69
C ARG A 115 15.20 14.89 8.80
N LYS A 116 15.63 13.72 9.27
CA LYS A 116 16.44 12.78 8.49
C LYS A 116 15.60 11.70 7.80
N ILE A 117 14.33 11.58 8.13
CA ILE A 117 13.38 10.70 7.43
C ILE A 117 13.11 11.36 6.06
N PRO A 118 13.49 10.72 4.95
CA PRO A 118 13.30 11.31 3.63
C PRO A 118 11.84 11.19 3.19
N VAL A 119 11.42 12.01 2.23
CA VAL A 119 10.09 11.89 1.61
C VAL A 119 10.02 10.76 0.57
N LYS A 120 11.17 10.33 0.06
CA LYS A 120 11.33 9.20 -0.87
C LYS A 120 12.74 8.60 -0.72
N THR A 121 12.90 7.35 -1.13
CA THR A 121 14.18 6.63 -1.07
C THR A 121 14.51 6.02 -2.43
N SER A 122 15.77 5.61 -2.63
CA SER A 122 16.14 4.83 -3.83
C SER A 122 15.31 3.55 -3.96
N LYS A 123 14.90 2.96 -2.83
CA LYS A 123 14.01 1.79 -2.83
C LYS A 123 12.60 2.16 -3.30
N SER A 124 12.01 3.25 -2.82
CA SER A 124 10.67 3.67 -3.27
C SER A 124 10.67 4.12 -4.73
N GLU A 125 11.78 4.70 -5.22
CA GLU A 125 11.99 5.01 -6.65
C GLU A 125 12.04 3.74 -7.51
N SER A 126 12.75 2.70 -7.05
CA SER A 126 12.81 1.41 -7.74
C SER A 126 11.44 0.74 -7.83
N ILE A 127 10.68 0.71 -6.73
CA ILE A 127 9.33 0.13 -6.70
C ILE A 127 8.39 0.93 -7.60
N SER A 128 8.41 2.26 -7.48
CA SER A 128 7.61 3.16 -8.30
C SER A 128 7.86 2.92 -9.79
N LYS A 129 9.13 2.84 -10.21
CA LYS A 129 9.49 2.59 -11.61
C LYS A 129 8.94 1.27 -12.14
N ASP A 130 8.98 0.21 -11.34
CA ASP A 130 8.42 -1.09 -11.73
C ASP A 130 6.89 -1.06 -11.81
N MET A 131 6.23 -0.49 -10.80
CA MET A 131 4.77 -0.37 -10.77
C MET A 131 4.22 0.50 -11.91
N VAL A 132 4.90 1.60 -12.23
CA VAL A 132 4.56 2.44 -13.39
C VAL A 132 4.68 1.64 -14.69
N ARG A 133 5.76 0.87 -14.87
CA ARG A 133 5.93 -0.01 -16.05
C ARG A 133 4.84 -1.07 -16.15
N ARG A 134 4.35 -1.57 -15.01
CA ARG A 134 3.20 -2.48 -14.91
C ARG A 134 1.86 -1.78 -15.04
N GLY A 135 1.82 -0.47 -15.28
CA GLY A 135 0.60 0.28 -15.54
C GLY A 135 -0.21 0.65 -14.28
N PHE A 136 0.38 0.57 -13.08
CA PHE A 136 -0.26 1.14 -11.89
C PHE A 136 -0.36 2.67 -11.97
N ARG A 137 -1.36 3.24 -11.29
CA ARG A 137 -1.66 4.67 -11.21
C ARG A 137 -1.45 5.19 -9.80
N PHE A 138 -1.10 6.48 -9.68
CA PHE A 138 -0.83 7.15 -8.41
C PHE A 138 0.30 6.50 -7.59
N VAL A 139 1.30 5.93 -8.28
CA VAL A 139 2.43 5.19 -7.69
C VAL A 139 3.76 5.94 -7.85
N GLY A 140 3.78 7.24 -7.56
CA GLY A 140 5.01 8.04 -7.56
C GLY A 140 5.95 7.67 -6.39
N PRO A 141 7.27 7.99 -6.43
CA PRO A 141 8.21 7.56 -5.41
C PRO A 141 7.89 8.03 -3.98
N THR A 142 7.30 9.21 -3.82
CA THR A 142 6.84 9.72 -2.52
C THR A 142 5.65 8.93 -1.98
N VAL A 143 4.68 8.62 -2.86
CA VAL A 143 3.54 7.77 -2.51
C VAL A 143 4.03 6.39 -2.10
N LEU A 144 4.98 5.82 -2.85
CA LEU A 144 5.51 4.50 -2.53
C LEU A 144 6.30 4.48 -1.24
N HIS A 145 6.99 5.55 -0.88
CA HIS A 145 7.65 5.61 0.42
C HIS A 145 6.64 5.67 1.57
N SER A 146 5.58 6.47 1.43
CA SER A 146 4.47 6.51 2.38
C SER A 146 3.78 5.14 2.52
N PHE A 147 3.53 4.47 1.39
CA PHE A 147 3.01 3.09 1.36
C PHE A 147 3.96 2.12 2.09
N MET A 148 5.26 2.16 1.81
CA MET A 148 6.25 1.30 2.46
C MET A 148 6.26 1.47 3.98
N GLN A 149 6.17 2.72 4.46
CA GLN A 149 6.07 3.03 5.88
C GLN A 149 4.78 2.46 6.48
N ALA A 150 3.66 2.66 5.80
CA ALA A 150 2.34 2.23 6.25
C ALA A 150 2.20 0.70 6.34
N VAL A 151 2.82 -0.04 5.42
CA VAL A 151 2.70 -1.51 5.35
C VAL A 151 3.87 -2.26 5.99
N GLY A 152 4.84 -1.54 6.56
CA GLY A 152 5.97 -2.13 7.28
C GLY A 152 7.11 -2.66 6.41
N LEU A 153 7.18 -2.27 5.13
CA LEU A 153 8.35 -2.55 4.28
C LEU A 153 9.59 -1.78 4.76
N THR A 154 9.38 -0.67 5.48
CA THR A 154 10.43 0.06 6.21
C THR A 154 9.93 0.46 7.59
N ASN A 155 10.81 0.34 8.59
CA ASN A 155 10.62 0.83 9.95
C ASN A 155 11.33 2.18 10.09
N ASP A 156 10.59 3.25 9.80
CA ASP A 156 11.09 4.62 9.84
C ASP A 156 10.80 5.32 11.17
N HIS A 157 10.34 4.58 12.18
CA HIS A 157 10.27 5.11 13.54
C HIS A 157 11.64 5.63 13.97
N LEU A 158 11.65 6.72 14.75
CA LEU A 158 12.88 7.17 15.39
C LEU A 158 13.39 6.08 16.35
N VAL A 159 14.71 5.95 16.50
CA VAL A 159 15.29 4.98 17.44
C VAL A 159 14.83 5.21 18.89
N SER A 160 14.42 6.44 19.23
CA SER A 160 13.84 6.81 20.52
C SER A 160 12.35 6.52 20.65
N CYS A 161 11.65 6.20 19.55
CA CYS A 161 10.24 5.84 19.57
C CYS A 161 10.06 4.47 20.23
N PRO A 162 9.16 4.32 21.22
CA PRO A 162 8.89 3.03 21.86
C PRO A 162 8.48 1.92 20.87
N ARG A 163 7.89 2.31 19.73
CA ARG A 163 7.47 1.38 18.67
C ARG A 163 8.63 0.87 17.80
N HIS A 164 9.78 1.54 17.77
CA HIS A 164 10.90 1.15 16.91
C HIS A 164 11.33 -0.30 17.17
N ARG A 165 11.54 -0.67 18.45
CA ARG A 165 11.94 -2.04 18.82
C ARG A 165 10.87 -3.08 18.46
N VAL A 166 9.61 -2.77 18.70
CA VAL A 166 8.47 -3.67 18.42
C VAL A 166 8.36 -3.96 16.93
N CYS A 167 8.50 -2.94 16.09
CA CYS A 167 8.46 -3.08 14.63
C CYS A 167 9.71 -3.75 14.05
N SER A 168 10.86 -3.64 14.72
CA SER A 168 12.09 -4.34 14.32
C SER A 168 12.02 -5.85 14.62
N SER A 169 11.43 -6.27 15.75
CA SER A 169 11.36 -7.69 16.15
C SER A 169 10.30 -8.50 15.40
N SER A 170 9.26 -7.86 14.86
CA SER A 170 8.26 -8.53 14.02
C SER A 170 8.81 -8.95 12.65
N SER A 171 9.97 -8.44 12.24
CA SER A 171 10.62 -8.75 10.96
C SER A 171 11.54 -9.98 10.99
N SER A 172 11.81 -10.55 12.16
CA SER A 172 12.82 -11.61 12.36
C SER A 172 12.25 -13.01 12.59
N THR A 173 10.92 -13.20 12.60
CA THR A 173 10.31 -14.51 12.89
C THR A 173 9.93 -15.24 11.59
N SER A 174 10.93 -15.53 10.76
CA SER A 174 10.78 -16.38 9.57
C SER A 174 12.11 -17.07 9.27
N SER A 175 12.62 -17.80 10.24
CA SER A 175 13.78 -18.70 10.08
C SER A 175 13.70 -19.79 11.15
N VAL A 176 12.79 -20.75 10.99
CA VAL A 176 12.95 -22.20 11.22
C VAL A 176 11.79 -22.90 10.51
#